data_AF-A0A291MUL9-F1
#
_entry.id   AF-A0A291MUL9-F1
#
_cell.length_a   1.000
_cell.length_b   1.000
_cell.length_c   1.000
_cell.angle_alpha   90.00
_cell.angle_beta   90.00
_cell.angle_gamma   90.00
#
_symmetry.space_group_name_H-M   'P 1'
#
loop_
_entity.id
_entity.type
_entity.pdbx_description
1 polymer ?
#
loop_
_entity_poly.entity_id
_entity_poly.type
_entity_poly.pdbx_seq_one_letter_code
_entity_poly.pdbx_strand_id
1 'polypeptide(L)'
;MTKAPLALALILLATTSCAQGEMIDGIAYGEKATLSGIWFTNFENSRFLECSDSCEGDSLSEWASIACADKSCAMLDQPARRIMGAKSQEPPEGAFRIRFIGRRGLAPHKSRYLGDGEKDVWIDQLLEIRRAD
;
A
#
# COMPACT_ATOMS: atom_id res chain seq x y z
N MET A 1 -61.48 13.36 -1.64
CA MET A 1 -60.51 12.71 -2.54
C MET A 1 -59.16 13.43 -2.39
N THR A 2 -58.33 12.98 -1.46
CA THR A 2 -57.05 13.62 -1.10
C THR A 2 -55.91 12.95 -1.85
N LYS A 3 -55.22 13.73 -2.70
CA LYS A 3 -54.07 13.31 -3.51
C LYS A 3 -52.86 13.07 -2.61
N ALA A 4 -52.27 11.87 -2.68
CA ALA A 4 -50.98 11.58 -2.05
C ALA A 4 -49.84 12.23 -2.86
N PRO A 5 -48.85 12.88 -2.23
CA PRO A 5 -47.66 13.34 -2.94
C PRO A 5 -46.71 12.17 -3.18
N LEU A 6 -46.38 11.97 -4.45
CA LEU A 6 -45.37 11.03 -4.92
C LEU A 6 -44.00 11.53 -4.46
N ALA A 7 -43.43 10.94 -3.41
CA ALA A 7 -42.06 11.24 -2.99
C ALA A 7 -41.09 10.50 -3.91
N LEU A 8 -40.45 11.24 -4.82
CA LEU A 8 -39.39 10.75 -5.69
C LEU A 8 -38.09 10.65 -4.88
N ALA A 9 -37.74 9.44 -4.42
CA ALA A 9 -36.47 9.19 -3.76
C ALA A 9 -35.34 9.14 -4.80
N LEU A 10 -34.51 10.19 -4.87
CA LEU A 10 -33.25 10.14 -5.60
C LEU A 10 -32.25 9.28 -4.83
N ILE A 11 -32.01 8.06 -5.31
CA ILE A 11 -30.87 7.26 -4.89
C ILE A 11 -29.64 7.86 -5.59
N LEU A 12 -28.90 8.72 -4.89
CA LEU A 12 -27.53 9.04 -5.28
C LEU A 12 -26.68 7.80 -5.09
N LEU A 13 -26.46 7.03 -6.16
CA LEU A 13 -25.34 6.10 -6.22
C LEU A 13 -24.08 6.97 -6.25
N ALA A 14 -23.41 7.10 -5.11
CA ALA A 14 -22.03 7.54 -5.08
C ALA A 14 -21.22 6.48 -5.85
N THR A 15 -20.95 6.75 -7.13
CA THR A 15 -19.97 5.98 -7.89
C THR A 15 -18.60 6.31 -7.26
N THR A 16 -18.12 5.44 -6.38
CA THR A 16 -16.69 5.38 -6.06
C THR A 16 -15.97 4.94 -7.33
N SER A 17 -15.68 5.91 -8.20
CA SER A 17 -14.79 5.72 -9.32
C SER A 17 -13.41 5.53 -8.73
N CYS A 18 -12.92 4.30 -8.63
CA CYS A 18 -11.48 4.03 -8.57
C CYS A 18 -10.91 4.52 -9.90
N ALA A 19 -10.56 5.80 -9.97
CA ALA A 19 -10.25 6.45 -11.23
C ALA A 19 -8.92 5.96 -11.82
N GLN A 20 -8.68 6.33 -13.08
CA GLN A 20 -7.41 6.10 -13.76
C GLN A 20 -6.28 6.71 -12.94
N GLY A 21 -5.34 5.87 -12.51
CA GLY A 21 -4.19 6.33 -11.75
C GLY A 21 -3.06 6.86 -12.62
N GLU A 22 -1.82 6.70 -12.17
CA GLU A 22 -0.64 7.39 -12.71
C GLU A 22 0.40 6.39 -13.20
N MET A 23 1.11 6.73 -14.29
CA MET A 23 2.29 5.99 -14.73
C MET A 23 3.52 6.51 -13.99
N ILE A 24 4.17 5.66 -13.20
CA ILE A 24 5.38 6.00 -12.43
C ILE A 24 6.48 5.00 -12.77
N ASP A 25 7.63 5.50 -13.24
CA ASP A 25 8.77 4.68 -13.66
C ASP A 25 8.38 3.51 -14.62
N GLY A 26 7.37 3.74 -15.47
CA GLY A 26 6.86 2.77 -16.45
C GLY A 26 5.84 1.75 -15.90
N ILE A 27 5.46 1.84 -14.63
CA ILE A 27 4.44 1.00 -14.00
C ILE A 27 3.13 1.78 -13.89
N ALA A 28 2.01 1.14 -14.25
CA ALA A 28 0.68 1.70 -14.07
C ALA A 28 0.21 1.50 -12.63
N TYR A 29 0.05 2.60 -11.90
CA TYR A 29 -0.49 2.60 -10.55
C TYR A 29 -1.93 3.11 -10.55
N GLY A 30 -2.71 2.67 -9.57
CA GLY A 30 -4.04 3.20 -9.29
C GLY A 30 -4.03 4.57 -8.62
N GLU A 31 -5.19 4.98 -8.11
CA GLU A 31 -5.31 6.23 -7.35
C GLU A 31 -4.48 6.21 -6.07
N LYS A 32 -4.20 7.42 -5.59
CA LYS A 32 -3.56 7.62 -4.30
C LYS A 32 -4.56 7.36 -3.19
N ALA A 33 -4.24 6.45 -2.29
CA ALA A 33 -5.09 6.06 -1.17
C ALA A 33 -4.29 6.00 0.13
N THR A 34 -5.01 5.99 1.26
CA THR A 34 -4.41 5.61 2.54
C THR A 34 -4.43 4.09 2.65
N LEU A 35 -3.25 3.50 2.66
CA LEU A 35 -3.04 2.06 2.69
C LEU A 35 -2.49 1.63 4.05
N SER A 36 -2.75 0.38 4.41
CA SER A 36 -2.20 -0.25 5.60
C SER A 36 -1.67 -1.64 5.24
N GLY A 37 -0.59 -2.07 5.88
CA GLY A 37 0.00 -3.37 5.57
C GLY A 37 0.98 -3.85 6.61
N ILE A 38 1.43 -5.09 6.42
CA ILE A 38 2.58 -5.65 7.13
C ILE A 38 3.74 -5.68 6.13
N TRP A 39 4.77 -4.88 6.40
CA TRP A 39 6.03 -4.86 5.67
C TRP A 39 7.07 -5.71 6.40
N PHE A 40 7.66 -6.67 5.70
CA PHE A 40 8.82 -7.41 6.17
C PHE A 40 10.09 -6.91 5.49
N THR A 41 11.15 -6.77 6.28
CA THR A 41 12.48 -6.43 5.79
C THR A 41 13.55 -7.26 6.49
N ASN A 42 14.59 -7.65 5.76
CA ASN A 42 15.86 -8.16 6.25
C ASN A 42 16.96 -7.78 5.23
N PHE A 43 18.16 -8.36 5.35
CA PHE A 43 19.26 -8.04 4.44
C PHE A 43 19.05 -8.52 2.98
N GLU A 44 18.17 -9.49 2.75
CA GLU A 44 17.93 -10.10 1.43
C GLU A 44 16.61 -9.66 0.79
N ASN A 45 15.60 -9.37 1.59
CA ASN A 45 14.22 -9.22 1.16
C ASN A 45 13.59 -7.99 1.80
N SER A 46 12.78 -7.27 1.02
CA SER A 46 11.92 -6.20 1.51
C SER A 46 10.60 -6.22 0.73
N ARG A 47 9.51 -6.57 1.40
CA ARG A 47 8.20 -6.81 0.77
C ARG A 47 7.03 -6.61 1.71
N PHE A 48 5.86 -6.32 1.16
CA PHE A 48 4.62 -6.47 1.89
C PHE A 48 4.24 -7.95 2.01
N LEU A 49 3.94 -8.38 3.23
CA LEU A 49 3.27 -9.66 3.51
C LEU A 49 1.76 -9.54 3.33
N GLU A 50 1.22 -8.37 3.68
CA GLU A 50 -0.18 -7.99 3.55
C GLU A 50 -0.23 -6.50 3.20
N CYS A 51 -1.14 -6.09 2.32
CA CYS A 51 -1.41 -4.68 2.07
C CYS A 51 -2.87 -4.51 1.63
N SER A 52 -3.62 -3.70 2.37
CA SER A 52 -5.03 -3.43 2.13
C SER A 52 -5.27 -1.95 1.84
N ASP A 53 -6.29 -1.72 1.02
CA ASP A 53 -6.91 -0.42 0.80
C ASP A 53 -8.29 -0.39 1.48
N SER A 54 -8.64 0.77 2.01
CA SER A 54 -10.00 1.13 2.40
C SER A 54 -11.04 0.98 1.27
N CYS A 55 -10.62 1.05 0.00
CA CYS A 55 -11.53 1.04 -1.15
C CYS A 55 -11.97 -0.35 -1.61
N GLU A 56 -11.14 -1.38 -1.49
CA GLU A 56 -11.42 -2.67 -2.15
C GLU A 56 -11.71 -3.84 -1.21
N GLY A 57 -11.40 -3.78 0.08
CA GLY A 57 -11.54 -4.95 0.96
C GLY A 57 -10.64 -6.15 0.60
N ASP A 58 -10.08 -6.18 -0.61
CA ASP A 58 -9.08 -7.11 -1.08
C ASP A 58 -7.72 -6.73 -0.49
N SER A 59 -7.37 -7.42 0.59
CA SER A 59 -5.98 -7.57 0.99
C SER A 59 -5.20 -8.14 -0.20
N LEU A 60 -4.06 -7.54 -0.53
CA LEU A 60 -3.02 -8.22 -1.30
C LEU A 60 -2.59 -9.43 -0.46
N SER A 61 -3.27 -10.57 -0.66
CA SER A 61 -2.94 -11.85 -0.05
C SER A 61 -1.63 -12.44 -0.60
N GLU A 62 -1.15 -11.86 -1.70
CA GLU A 62 0.10 -12.20 -2.35
C GLU A 62 1.13 -11.14 -2.01
N TRP A 63 2.36 -11.59 -1.76
CA TRP A 63 3.48 -10.70 -1.46
C TRP A 63 3.56 -9.59 -2.50
N ALA A 64 3.83 -8.36 -2.06
CA ALA A 64 3.95 -7.20 -2.95
C ALA A 64 5.32 -6.54 -2.81
N SER A 65 5.91 -6.20 -3.96
CA SER A 65 7.17 -5.46 -4.03
C SER A 65 6.96 -4.00 -3.64
N ILE A 66 8.01 -3.40 -3.07
CA ILE A 66 7.95 -2.04 -2.52
C ILE A 66 8.69 -1.09 -3.45
N ALA A 67 8.03 0.01 -3.79
CA ALA A 67 8.62 1.14 -4.49
C ALA A 67 8.33 2.45 -3.72
N CYS A 68 9.27 3.39 -3.74
CA CYS A 68 9.20 4.63 -2.94
C CYS A 68 9.46 5.87 -3.81
N ALA A 69 8.79 6.98 -3.50
CA ALA A 69 8.80 8.21 -4.31
C ALA A 69 10.15 8.89 -4.51
N ASP A 70 11.02 8.79 -3.52
CA ASP A 70 12.40 9.29 -3.53
C ASP A 70 13.39 8.22 -4.03
N LYS A 71 12.92 7.09 -4.54
CA LYS A 71 13.70 5.88 -4.90
C LYS A 71 14.48 5.24 -3.74
N SER A 72 14.65 5.96 -2.63
CA SER A 72 15.18 5.46 -1.38
C SER A 72 14.04 5.19 -0.40
N CYS A 73 13.77 3.94 -0.04
CA CYS A 73 12.82 3.66 1.05
C CYS A 73 13.36 4.03 2.45
N ALA A 74 14.17 5.09 2.57
CA ALA A 74 14.71 5.66 3.80
C ALA A 74 13.60 6.07 4.78
N MET A 75 12.45 6.50 4.26
CA MET A 75 11.27 6.80 5.07
C MET A 75 10.76 5.59 5.87
N LEU A 76 10.97 4.37 5.37
CA LEU A 76 10.65 3.12 6.07
C LEU A 76 11.82 2.65 6.94
N ASP A 77 13.02 2.66 6.36
CA ASP A 77 14.24 2.10 6.98
C ASP A 77 14.63 2.84 8.27
N GLN A 78 14.67 4.18 8.28
CA GLN A 78 15.12 4.92 9.46
C GLN A 78 14.20 4.73 10.68
N PRO A 79 12.86 4.80 10.57
CA PRO A 79 11.98 4.45 11.69
C PRO A 79 12.09 3.00 12.13
N ALA A 80 12.18 2.05 11.19
CA ALA A 80 12.30 0.63 11.52
C ALA A 80 13.59 0.33 12.31
N ARG A 81 14.72 0.94 11.93
CA ARG A 81 15.97 0.86 12.70
C ARG A 81 15.80 1.36 14.13
N ARG A 82 15.14 2.50 14.30
CA ARG A 82 14.85 3.07 15.62
C ARG A 82 14.01 2.13 16.48
N ILE A 83 12.97 1.53 15.90
CA ILE A 83 12.10 0.56 16.58
C ILE A 83 12.89 -0.68 17.02
N MET A 84 13.78 -1.18 16.17
CA MET A 84 14.56 -2.40 16.45
C MET A 84 15.82 -2.15 17.29
N GLY A 85 16.19 -0.89 17.53
CA GLY A 85 17.48 -0.55 18.15
C GLY A 85 18.69 -0.99 17.29
N ALA A 86 18.50 -1.12 15.98
CA ALA A 86 19.52 -1.60 15.06
C ALA A 86 20.63 -0.54 14.88
N LYS A 87 21.89 -0.99 14.97
CA LYS A 87 23.09 -0.14 14.81
C LYS A 87 23.90 -0.44 13.56
N SER A 88 23.63 -1.56 12.89
CA SER A 88 24.25 -1.91 11.62
C SER A 88 23.76 -0.98 10.50
N GLN A 89 24.44 -0.99 9.36
CA GLN A 89 23.96 -0.36 8.12
C GLN A 89 23.01 -1.27 7.33
N GLU A 90 22.97 -2.56 7.64
CA GLU A 90 22.04 -3.53 7.02
C GLU A 90 20.60 -3.21 7.41
N PRO A 91 19.61 -3.42 6.51
CA PRO A 91 18.21 -3.25 6.86
C PRO A 91 17.85 -3.98 8.16
N PRO A 92 17.07 -3.37 9.06
CA PRO A 92 16.65 -4.04 10.29
C PRO A 92 15.84 -5.28 9.94
N GLU A 93 16.11 -6.40 10.60
CA GLU A 93 15.34 -7.62 10.40
C GLU A 93 14.04 -7.58 11.21
N GLY A 94 12.90 -7.69 10.54
CA GLY A 94 11.61 -7.79 11.21
C GLY A 94 10.40 -7.49 10.32
N ALA A 95 9.22 -7.65 10.93
CA ALA A 95 7.94 -7.27 10.35
C ALA A 95 7.38 -6.02 11.06
N PHE A 96 6.80 -5.12 10.27
CA PHE A 96 6.31 -3.84 10.71
C PHE A 96 4.91 -3.61 10.16
N ARG A 97 3.98 -3.21 11.03
CA ARG A 97 2.69 -2.71 10.59
C ARG A 97 2.86 -1.24 10.21
N ILE A 98 2.53 -0.91 8.96
CA ILE A 98 2.67 0.46 8.44
C ILE A 98 1.34 0.98 7.91
N ARG A 99 1.15 2.28 8.07
CA ARG A 99 0.07 3.06 7.44
C ARG A 99 0.71 4.16 6.62
N PHE A 100 0.28 4.34 5.39
CA PHE A 100 0.95 5.23 4.44
C PHE A 100 -0.02 5.76 3.41
N ILE A 101 0.34 6.87 2.77
CA ILE A 101 -0.28 7.32 1.53
C ILE A 101 0.52 6.68 0.39
N GLY A 102 -0.16 6.02 -0.53
CA GLY A 102 0.48 5.28 -1.60
C GLY A 102 -0.46 4.88 -2.71
N ARG A 103 0.02 4.01 -3.61
CA ARG A 103 -0.73 3.50 -4.77
C ARG A 103 -0.43 2.01 -4.98
N ARG A 104 -1.41 1.25 -5.48
CA ARG A 104 -1.22 -0.16 -5.88
C ARG A 104 -0.98 -0.26 -7.38
N GLY A 105 -0.07 -1.14 -7.78
CA GLY A 105 0.16 -1.48 -9.18
C GLY A 105 -1.08 -2.17 -9.76
N LEU A 106 -1.50 -1.73 -10.95
CA LEU A 106 -2.72 -2.22 -11.61
C LEU A 106 -2.49 -3.57 -12.31
N ALA A 107 -1.27 -3.85 -12.74
CA ALA A 107 -0.91 -5.08 -13.42
C ALA A 107 0.01 -5.93 -12.54
N PRO A 108 -0.21 -7.25 -12.46
CA PRO A 108 0.78 -8.13 -11.88
C PRO A 108 2.03 -8.20 -12.77
N HIS A 109 3.16 -8.51 -12.15
CA HIS A 109 4.42 -8.78 -12.83
C HIS A 109 5.00 -10.12 -12.36
N LYS A 110 5.87 -10.72 -13.18
CA LYS A 110 6.62 -11.90 -12.72
C LYS A 110 7.56 -11.49 -11.60
N SER A 111 7.66 -12.32 -10.56
CA SER A 111 8.71 -12.22 -9.56
C SER A 111 10.08 -12.28 -10.27
N ARG A 112 10.94 -11.27 -10.06
CA ARG A 112 12.25 -11.18 -10.72
C ARG A 112 13.36 -11.74 -9.83
N TYR A 113 13.18 -11.64 -8.52
CA TYR A 113 14.12 -12.09 -7.50
C TYR A 113 13.41 -12.88 -6.40
N LEU A 114 14.16 -13.73 -5.68
CA LEU A 114 13.68 -14.31 -4.43
C LEU A 114 13.31 -13.16 -3.49
N GLY A 115 12.05 -13.13 -3.05
CA GLY A 115 11.53 -12.04 -2.21
C GLY A 115 10.57 -11.09 -2.91
N ASP A 116 10.59 -11.03 -4.25
CA ASP A 116 9.69 -10.14 -4.99
C ASP A 116 8.25 -10.61 -4.88
N GLY A 117 7.37 -9.62 -4.73
CA GLY A 117 5.95 -9.81 -4.94
C GLY A 117 5.58 -9.95 -6.41
N GLU A 118 4.33 -10.30 -6.68
CA GLU A 118 3.78 -10.32 -8.04
C GLU A 118 3.03 -9.02 -8.38
N LYS A 119 3.00 -8.06 -7.46
CA LYS A 119 2.44 -6.72 -7.63
C LYS A 119 3.33 -5.69 -6.95
N ASP A 120 3.32 -4.47 -7.48
CA ASP A 120 4.02 -3.34 -6.89
C ASP A 120 3.11 -2.52 -5.97
N VAL A 121 3.67 -1.99 -4.88
CA VAL A 121 3.05 -0.99 -4.02
C VAL A 121 3.99 0.20 -3.93
N TRP A 122 3.48 1.36 -4.37
CA TRP A 122 4.17 2.63 -4.30
C TRP A 122 3.85 3.35 -3.00
N ILE A 123 4.88 3.83 -2.31
CA ILE A 123 4.75 4.60 -1.07
C ILE A 123 5.12 6.05 -1.38
N ASP A 124 4.12 6.93 -1.30
CA ASP A 124 4.31 8.38 -1.41
C ASP A 124 4.76 8.99 -0.09
N GLN A 125 4.12 8.57 1.02
CA GLN A 125 4.36 9.14 2.34
C GLN A 125 4.06 8.11 3.43
N LEU A 126 5.02 7.90 4.34
CA LEU A 126 4.77 7.15 5.56
C LEU A 126 3.95 7.99 6.56
N LEU A 127 2.86 7.43 7.09
CA LEU A 127 2.05 8.05 8.14
C LEU A 127 2.36 7.46 9.51
N GLU A 128 2.54 6.15 9.58
CA GLU A 128 2.76 5.42 10.83
C GLU A 128 3.54 4.13 10.58
N ILE A 129 4.38 3.77 11.54
CA ILE A 129 5.10 2.49 11.56
C ILE A 129 5.24 2.01 13.00
N ARG A 130 4.97 0.73 13.21
CA ARG A 130 5.19 0.03 14.47
C ARG A 130 5.59 -1.41 14.19
N ARG A 131 6.12 -2.09 15.20
CA ARG A 131 6.40 -3.53 15.10
C ARG A 131 5.09 -4.28 14.81
N ALA A 132 5.16 -5.32 13.98
CA ALA A 132 4.10 -6.31 13.85
C ALA A 132 4.40 -7.42 14.85
N ASP A 133 3.89 -7.24 16.06
CA ASP A 133 3.85 -8.21 17.15
C ASP A 133 2.89 -9.37 16.84
#